data_AF-M5PUJ9-F1
#
_entry.id   AF-M5PUJ9-F1
#
_cell.length_a   1.000
_cell.length_b   1.000
_cell.length_c   1.000
_cell.angle_alpha   90.00
_cell.angle_beta   90.00
_cell.angle_gamma   90.00
#
_symmetry.space_group_name_H-M   'P 1'
#
loop_
_entity.id
_entity.type
_entity.pdbx_description
1 polymer ?
#
loop_
_entity_poly.entity_id
_entity_poly.type
_entity_poly.pdbx_seq_one_letter_code
_entity_poly.pdbx_strand_id
1 'polypeptide(L)'
;MISERHVTLLLPTETASAAVVNTAVPRAAEAFGLGAGAALKLTLAVEEVFLYLLDAASRERRMELDIIPRPTAVEVAFGFEARTLDLGALNLTAQADACAFLEQEDFAQVGLLLAASAVDRMRLEHLGAGRMRLALELDRDYPEPPAPAAVDFEPQGQFRLELAPASELLQEACLRVLARHAAGDLPRMIRAPGMLVDLVAGGEAKAMVALDGRERVCGLLCWTGRNAKTITFHGPYVALSAKREETARQLLDVFLQGVAKSGASGVMTPLASDLLPSGEYEGLGSLDRLSPDGAKQVRHAAFRLIAEDMGATVWAHPAIQEFLEREYERLDLVRDLRSVVSLGESRPESSVFSASLEAGPGVALLRPLMEGRDASANIGRHVSALRVKGFPNILFELDLAHGWQAAMAGPLADNGFRPRMVHPLGGRSDLVIFQHEFPVAP
;
A
#
# COMPACT_ATOMS: atom_id res chain seq x y z
N MET A 1 7.03 -16.93 -17.29
CA MET A 1 8.01 -17.02 -16.17
C MET A 1 9.01 -15.89 -16.37
N ILE A 2 8.85 -14.78 -15.66
CA ILE A 2 9.92 -13.78 -15.58
C ILE A 2 10.95 -14.41 -14.65
N SER A 3 12.15 -14.68 -15.15
CA SER A 3 13.29 -15.12 -14.34
C SER A 3 13.35 -14.26 -13.07
N GLU A 4 13.29 -14.88 -11.89
CA GLU A 4 13.50 -14.18 -10.62
C GLU A 4 14.91 -13.63 -10.59
N ARG A 5 15.08 -12.41 -11.12
CA ARG A 5 16.34 -11.70 -11.10
C ARG A 5 16.50 -11.10 -9.72
N HIS A 6 16.89 -11.86 -8.71
CA HIS A 6 17.28 -11.32 -7.40
C HIS A 6 18.73 -11.67 -7.08
N VAL A 7 19.33 -10.94 -6.16
CA VAL A 7 20.63 -11.27 -5.57
C VAL A 7 20.40 -11.68 -4.13
N THR A 8 20.86 -12.87 -3.75
CA THR A 8 20.81 -13.33 -2.35
C THR A 8 22.22 -13.48 -1.81
N LEU A 9 22.47 -12.91 -0.63
CA LEU A 9 23.71 -13.05 0.11
C LEU A 9 23.43 -13.76 1.44
N LEU A 10 24.22 -14.80 1.73
CA LEU A 10 24.22 -15.45 3.03
C LEU A 10 25.45 -15.00 3.82
N LEU A 11 25.23 -14.07 4.74
CA LEU A 11 26.27 -13.32 5.43
C LEU A 11 26.49 -13.87 6.85
N PRO A 12 27.74 -14.08 7.28
CA PRO A 12 28.04 -14.20 8.70
C PRO A 12 27.62 -12.93 9.44
N THR A 13 27.11 -13.08 10.67
CA THR A 13 26.74 -11.97 11.56
C THR A 13 27.99 -11.36 12.21
N GLU A 14 28.83 -10.72 11.39
CA GLU A 14 30.05 -10.05 11.81
C GLU A 14 30.25 -8.72 11.05
N THR A 15 30.91 -7.75 11.68
CA THR A 15 31.07 -6.39 11.13
C THR A 15 31.82 -6.37 9.80
N ALA A 16 32.73 -7.32 9.56
CA ALA A 16 33.46 -7.42 8.29
C ALA A 16 32.52 -7.67 7.07
N SER A 17 31.35 -8.27 7.30
CA SER A 17 30.33 -8.48 6.26
C SER A 17 29.72 -7.18 5.74
N ALA A 18 29.80 -6.07 6.49
CA ALA A 18 29.26 -4.78 6.05
C ALA A 18 29.91 -4.30 4.74
N ALA A 19 31.21 -4.56 4.53
CA ALA A 19 31.90 -4.22 3.27
C ALA A 19 31.32 -4.98 2.06
N VAL A 20 30.84 -6.21 2.27
CA VAL A 20 30.18 -7.00 1.22
C VAL A 20 28.82 -6.39 0.88
N VAL A 21 28.03 -6.02 1.90
CA VAL A 21 26.74 -5.34 1.75
C VAL A 21 26.91 -4.03 0.97
N ASN A 22 27.85 -3.18 1.40
CA ASN A 22 28.14 -1.88 0.78
C ASN A 22 28.68 -1.98 -0.64
N THR A 23 29.21 -3.14 -1.04
CA THR A 23 29.64 -3.39 -2.42
C THR A 23 28.48 -3.93 -3.28
N ALA A 24 27.71 -4.87 -2.74
CA ALA A 24 26.69 -5.59 -3.50
C ALA A 24 25.41 -4.76 -3.71
N VAL A 25 24.92 -4.08 -2.66
CA VAL A 25 23.65 -3.34 -2.67
C VAL A 25 23.61 -2.23 -3.72
N PRO A 26 24.56 -1.28 -3.79
CA PRO A 26 24.46 -0.20 -4.77
C PRO A 26 24.56 -0.72 -6.21
N ARG A 27 25.38 -1.75 -6.46
CA ARG A 27 25.56 -2.34 -7.80
C ARG A 27 24.32 -3.08 -8.27
N ALA A 28 23.70 -3.85 -7.38
CA ALA A 28 22.45 -4.54 -7.69
C ALA A 28 21.31 -3.52 -7.85
N ALA A 29 21.20 -2.53 -6.97
CA ALA A 29 20.20 -1.47 -7.04
C ALA A 29 20.26 -0.69 -8.38
N GLU A 30 21.46 -0.29 -8.82
CA GLU A 30 21.66 0.34 -10.12
C GLU A 30 21.30 -0.60 -11.28
N ALA A 31 21.74 -1.86 -11.23
CA ALA A 31 21.39 -2.86 -12.23
C ALA A 31 19.89 -3.16 -12.30
N PHE A 32 19.17 -2.91 -11.21
CA PHE A 32 17.71 -3.03 -11.09
C PHE A 32 16.97 -1.72 -11.36
N GLY A 33 17.64 -0.68 -11.83
CA GLY A 33 17.03 0.52 -12.39
C GLY A 33 16.85 1.69 -11.42
N LEU A 34 17.47 1.66 -10.22
CA LEU A 34 17.62 2.86 -9.42
C LEU A 34 18.72 3.77 -9.99
N GLY A 35 18.50 5.08 -9.97
CA GLY A 35 19.56 6.05 -10.25
C GLY A 35 20.64 6.01 -9.16
N ALA A 36 21.88 6.38 -9.50
CA ALA A 36 23.03 6.30 -8.59
C ALA A 36 22.81 6.96 -7.21
N GLY A 37 22.14 8.13 -7.18
CA GLY A 37 21.81 8.80 -5.92
C GLY A 37 20.80 8.02 -5.06
N ALA A 38 19.78 7.43 -5.68
CA ALA A 38 18.81 6.58 -4.99
C ALA A 38 19.44 5.26 -4.53
N ALA A 39 20.31 4.65 -5.35
CA ALA A 39 21.06 3.46 -4.99
C ALA A 39 21.97 3.70 -3.77
N LEU A 40 22.65 4.85 -3.70
CA LEU A 40 23.44 5.24 -2.54
C LEU A 40 22.56 5.44 -1.30
N LYS A 41 21.41 6.13 -1.44
CA LYS A 41 20.45 6.33 -0.34
C LYS A 41 19.97 5.00 0.24
N LEU A 42 19.61 4.04 -0.62
CA LEU A 42 19.22 2.69 -0.21
C LEU A 42 20.38 1.95 0.47
N THR A 43 21.61 2.09 -0.05
CA THR A 43 22.80 1.45 0.53
C THR A 43 23.04 1.91 1.96
N LEU A 44 22.95 3.22 2.24
CA LEU A 44 23.10 3.76 3.60
C LEU A 44 22.02 3.21 4.54
N ALA A 45 20.76 3.17 4.10
CA ALA A 45 19.68 2.60 4.90
C ALA A 45 19.90 1.12 5.24
N VAL A 46 20.35 0.35 4.25
CA VAL A 46 20.65 -1.07 4.41
C VAL A 46 21.86 -1.29 5.31
N GLU A 47 22.89 -0.46 5.22
CA GLU A 47 24.06 -0.52 6.10
C GLU A 47 23.66 -0.30 7.57
N GLU A 48 22.90 0.75 7.86
CA GLU A 48 22.47 1.05 9.23
C GLU A 48 21.61 -0.06 9.84
N VAL A 49 20.66 -0.61 9.05
CA VAL A 49 19.84 -1.74 9.49
C VAL A 49 20.70 -3.00 9.65
N PHE A 50 21.64 -3.26 8.76
CA PHE A 50 22.55 -4.40 8.88
C PHE A 50 23.36 -4.32 10.18
N LEU A 51 23.96 -3.15 10.46
CA LEU A 51 24.74 -2.91 11.67
C LEU A 51 23.90 -3.09 12.94
N TYR A 52 22.69 -2.54 12.98
CA TYR A 52 21.74 -2.78 14.08
C TYR A 52 21.45 -4.28 14.27
N LEU A 53 21.23 -5.02 13.17
CA LEU A 53 20.91 -6.44 13.23
C LEU A 53 22.10 -7.32 13.64
N LEU A 54 23.36 -6.88 13.51
CA LEU A 54 24.51 -7.63 14.02
C LEU A 54 24.48 -7.84 15.54
N ASP A 55 23.85 -6.91 16.26
CA ASP A 55 23.69 -6.99 17.72
C ASP A 55 22.33 -7.56 18.13
N ALA A 56 21.27 -7.26 17.39
CA ALA A 56 19.92 -7.70 17.70
C ALA A 56 19.61 -9.16 17.28
N ALA A 57 20.26 -9.67 16.24
CA ALA A 57 20.01 -11.01 15.71
C ALA A 57 20.83 -12.11 16.39
N SER A 58 20.35 -13.35 16.29
CA SER A 58 21.07 -14.54 16.74
C SER A 58 22.37 -14.74 15.95
N ARG A 59 23.48 -14.84 16.67
CA ARG A 59 24.82 -15.11 16.09
C ARG A 59 25.03 -16.58 15.68
N GLU A 60 24.10 -17.46 15.99
CA GLU A 60 24.18 -18.89 15.66
C GLU A 60 23.83 -19.19 14.19
N ARG A 61 23.21 -18.23 13.49
CA ARG A 61 22.76 -18.38 12.11
C ARG A 61 23.27 -17.26 11.22
N ARG A 62 23.41 -17.57 9.93
CA ARG A 62 23.72 -16.58 8.91
C ARG A 62 22.51 -15.68 8.69
N MET A 63 22.79 -14.41 8.42
CA MET A 63 21.79 -13.45 7.96
C MET A 63 21.63 -13.60 6.46
N GLU A 64 20.39 -13.65 5.99
CA GLU A 64 20.06 -13.65 4.57
C GLU A 64 19.74 -12.22 4.13
N LEU A 65 20.34 -11.77 3.04
CA LEU A 65 20.05 -10.48 2.43
C LEU A 65 19.61 -10.71 0.98
N ASP A 66 18.35 -10.41 0.69
CA ASP A 66 17.81 -10.44 -0.67
C ASP A 66 17.73 -9.02 -1.23
N ILE A 67 18.21 -8.83 -2.46
CA ILE A 67 18.03 -7.61 -3.24
C ILE A 67 17.14 -7.96 -4.43
N ILE A 68 15.92 -7.41 -4.42
CA ILE A 68 14.82 -7.83 -5.28
C ILE A 68 14.36 -6.64 -6.14
N PRO A 69 14.40 -6.75 -7.47
CA PRO A 69 13.77 -5.76 -8.34
C PRO A 69 12.26 -5.89 -8.20
N ARG A 70 11.60 -4.78 -7.87
CA ARG A 70 10.17 -4.60 -8.05
C ARG A 70 9.94 -3.77 -9.31
N PRO A 71 8.75 -3.81 -9.94
CA PRO A 71 8.55 -3.05 -11.17
C PRO A 71 8.78 -1.55 -10.99
N THR A 72 8.42 -1.01 -9.83
CA THR A 72 8.50 0.43 -9.53
C THR A 72 9.48 0.78 -8.43
N ALA A 73 10.25 -0.19 -7.92
CA ALA A 73 11.11 -0.01 -6.76
C ALA A 73 12.24 -1.05 -6.73
N VAL A 74 13.19 -0.87 -5.82
CA VAL A 74 14.09 -1.94 -5.40
C VAL A 74 13.86 -2.22 -3.92
N GLU A 75 13.69 -3.50 -3.60
CA GLU A 75 13.52 -3.98 -2.24
C GLU A 75 14.81 -4.66 -1.77
N VAL A 76 15.20 -4.38 -0.53
CA VAL A 76 16.22 -5.13 0.19
C VAL A 76 15.60 -5.74 1.43
N ALA A 77 15.70 -7.06 1.58
CA ALA A 77 15.09 -7.78 2.67
C ALA A 77 16.10 -8.57 3.48
N PHE A 78 16.05 -8.40 4.80
CA PHE A 78 16.85 -9.11 5.78
C PHE A 78 16.05 -10.28 6.34
N GLY A 79 16.53 -11.50 6.14
CA GLY A 79 16.10 -12.70 6.85
C GLY A 79 17.01 -12.97 8.05
N PHE A 80 16.45 -12.96 9.24
CA PHE A 80 17.21 -13.17 10.48
C PHE A 80 16.35 -13.84 11.57
N GLU A 81 17.00 -14.23 12.67
CA GLU A 81 16.32 -14.77 13.85
C GLU A 81 16.63 -13.86 15.04
N ALA A 82 15.61 -13.43 15.78
CA ALA A 82 15.77 -12.58 16.95
C ALA A 82 14.80 -13.00 18.06
N ARG A 83 15.23 -12.84 19.32
CA ARG A 83 14.37 -13.09 20.49
C ARG A 83 13.67 -11.82 20.96
N THR A 84 14.37 -10.70 20.87
CA THR A 84 13.91 -9.35 21.25
C THR A 84 14.40 -8.36 20.21
N LEU A 85 13.58 -7.38 19.87
CA LEU A 85 13.89 -6.32 18.91
C LEU A 85 13.36 -5.01 19.45
N ASP A 86 14.19 -3.98 19.37
CA ASP A 86 13.76 -2.60 19.55
C ASP A 86 13.88 -1.84 18.22
N LEU A 87 12.76 -1.84 17.49
CA LEU A 87 12.62 -1.16 16.21
C LEU A 87 11.90 0.19 16.35
N GLY A 88 11.83 0.74 17.58
CA GLY A 88 11.12 1.97 17.87
C GLY A 88 11.55 3.15 17.00
N ALA A 89 12.85 3.27 16.69
CA ALA A 89 13.38 4.32 15.83
C ALA A 89 12.93 4.27 14.36
N LEU A 90 12.32 3.16 13.90
CA LEU A 90 11.75 3.10 12.56
C LEU A 90 10.44 3.89 12.42
N ASN A 91 9.83 4.31 13.53
CA ASN A 91 8.61 5.11 13.48
C ASN A 91 8.88 6.51 12.92
N LEU A 92 7.91 7.05 12.19
CA LEU A 92 7.94 8.44 11.70
C LEU A 92 8.11 9.46 12.85
N THR A 93 7.62 9.10 14.04
CA THR A 93 7.62 9.93 15.25
C THR A 93 8.96 9.97 15.96
N ALA A 94 9.85 8.99 15.72
CA ALA A 94 11.15 8.89 16.39
C ALA A 94 12.10 10.03 16.03
N GLN A 95 11.80 10.82 15.00
CA GLN A 95 12.57 12.02 14.66
C GLN A 95 12.59 13.04 15.80
N ALA A 96 11.55 13.09 16.64
CA ALA A 96 11.53 13.94 17.83
C ALA A 96 12.51 13.47 18.92
N ASP A 97 12.88 12.18 18.90
CA ASP A 97 13.76 11.54 19.88
C ASP A 97 15.25 11.57 19.44
N ALA A 98 15.55 12.12 18.25
CA ALA A 98 16.89 12.13 17.66
C ALA A 98 17.97 12.76 18.57
N CYS A 99 17.66 13.89 19.22
CA CYS A 99 18.60 14.52 20.16
C CYS A 99 18.86 13.64 21.37
N ALA A 100 17.83 12.97 21.90
CA ALA A 100 17.97 12.09 23.04
C ALA A 100 18.85 10.87 22.70
N PHE A 101 18.68 10.28 21.51
CA PHE A 101 19.56 9.19 21.07
C PHE A 101 21.02 9.63 20.97
N LEU A 102 21.29 10.84 20.44
CA LEU A 102 22.65 11.37 20.36
C LEU A 102 23.25 11.66 21.74
N GLU A 103 22.47 12.23 22.66
CA GLU A 103 22.91 12.51 24.04
C GLU A 103 23.20 11.23 24.83
N GLN A 104 22.46 10.15 24.54
CA GLN A 104 22.65 8.83 25.15
C GLN A 104 23.70 7.97 24.42
N GLU A 105 24.31 8.49 23.35
CA GLU A 105 25.23 7.75 22.48
C GLU A 105 24.63 6.45 21.91
N ASP A 106 23.30 6.41 21.75
CA ASP A 106 22.58 5.28 21.14
C ASP A 106 22.61 5.40 19.61
N PHE A 107 23.80 5.20 19.05
CA PHE A 107 24.04 5.30 17.62
C PHE A 107 23.27 4.24 16.81
N ALA A 108 22.88 3.13 17.43
CA ALA A 108 22.07 2.10 16.78
C ALA A 108 20.66 2.62 16.48
N GLN A 109 20.03 3.30 17.43
CA GLN A 109 18.72 3.94 17.21
C GLN A 109 18.82 5.13 16.24
N VAL A 110 19.92 5.90 16.27
CA VAL A 110 20.18 6.94 15.26
C VAL A 110 20.27 6.33 13.85
N GLY A 111 20.98 5.21 13.69
CA GLY A 111 21.10 4.49 12.42
C GLY A 111 19.73 4.05 11.87
N LEU A 112 18.91 3.41 12.72
CA LEU A 112 17.55 3.02 12.36
C LEU A 112 16.67 4.22 11.94
N LEU A 113 16.77 5.34 12.66
CA LEU A 113 16.05 6.57 12.32
C LEU A 113 16.44 7.09 10.93
N LEU A 114 17.74 7.11 10.63
CA LEU A 114 18.25 7.53 9.33
C LEU A 114 17.79 6.58 8.23
N ALA A 115 17.85 5.27 8.45
CA ALA A 115 17.38 4.26 7.51
C ALA A 115 15.89 4.42 7.18
N ALA A 116 15.05 4.63 8.20
CA ALA A 116 13.61 4.85 8.01
C ALA A 116 13.31 6.11 7.19
N SER A 117 14.10 7.19 7.37
CA SER A 117 13.97 8.42 6.58
C SER A 117 14.47 8.28 5.14
N ALA A 118 15.30 7.27 4.88
CA ALA A 118 15.97 7.07 3.62
C ALA A 118 15.17 6.23 2.62
N VAL A 119 14.18 5.46 3.06
CA VAL A 119 13.38 4.56 2.22
C VAL A 119 11.91 4.98 2.15
N ASP A 120 11.18 4.51 1.16
CA ASP A 120 9.78 4.89 0.96
C ASP A 120 8.80 3.95 1.66
N ARG A 121 9.17 2.67 1.79
CA ARG A 121 8.35 1.65 2.45
C ARG A 121 9.19 0.69 3.28
N MET A 122 8.58 0.19 4.35
CA MET A 122 9.12 -0.87 5.20
C MET A 122 8.06 -1.92 5.47
N ARG A 123 8.47 -3.18 5.53
CA ARG A 123 7.61 -4.31 5.93
C ARG A 123 8.34 -5.21 6.91
N LEU A 124 7.61 -5.72 7.89
CA LEU A 124 8.12 -6.70 8.84
C LEU A 124 7.19 -7.92 8.83
N GLU A 125 7.75 -9.08 8.54
CA GLU A 125 7.02 -10.35 8.55
C GLU A 125 7.59 -11.28 9.61
N HIS A 126 6.71 -11.89 10.39
CA HIS A 126 7.05 -12.95 11.32
C HIS A 126 6.86 -14.30 10.62
N LEU A 127 7.95 -15.03 10.40
CA LEU A 127 7.97 -16.32 9.69
C LEU A 127 7.82 -17.53 10.64
N GLY A 128 7.68 -17.26 11.95
CA GLY A 128 7.55 -18.28 13.00
C GLY A 128 8.89 -18.68 13.61
N ALA A 129 8.85 -19.27 14.82
CA ALA A 129 10.05 -19.72 15.55
C ALA A 129 11.15 -18.64 15.70
N GLY A 130 10.77 -17.38 15.90
CA GLY A 130 11.70 -16.25 16.04
C GLY A 130 12.32 -15.77 14.72
N ARG A 131 11.99 -16.39 13.57
CA ARG A 131 12.43 -15.94 12.25
C ARG A 131 11.61 -14.76 11.78
N MET A 132 12.31 -13.75 11.28
CA MET A 132 11.73 -12.47 10.87
C MET A 132 12.31 -12.05 9.53
N ARG A 133 11.50 -11.34 8.74
CA ARG A 133 11.90 -10.71 7.50
C ARG A 133 11.62 -9.21 7.57
N LEU A 134 12.66 -8.38 7.60
CA LEU A 134 12.55 -6.93 7.52
C LEU A 134 12.91 -6.48 6.11
N ALA A 135 11.95 -5.92 5.39
CA ALA A 135 12.13 -5.42 4.03
C ALA A 135 12.10 -3.89 4.03
N LEU A 136 13.06 -3.29 3.33
CA LEU A 136 13.11 -1.87 3.00
C LEU A 136 12.95 -1.72 1.49
N GLU A 137 12.18 -0.73 1.07
CA GLU A 137 11.87 -0.53 -0.34
C GLU A 137 11.99 0.95 -0.70
N LEU A 138 12.71 1.22 -1.78
CA LEU A 138 12.89 2.55 -2.33
C LEU A 138 12.34 2.60 -3.76
N ASP A 139 11.42 3.53 -3.99
CA ASP A 139 10.76 3.73 -5.28
C ASP A 139 11.73 4.29 -6.31
N ARG A 140 11.50 3.91 -7.56
CA ARG A 140 12.02 4.65 -8.70
C ARG A 140 11.30 6.00 -8.78
N ASP A 141 12.03 6.99 -9.27
CA ASP A 141 11.43 8.30 -9.55
C ASP A 141 10.62 8.23 -10.85
N TYR A 142 9.35 8.65 -10.75
CA TYR A 142 8.44 8.72 -11.89
C TYR A 142 7.86 10.12 -11.96
N PRO A 143 8.22 10.92 -12.99
CA PRO A 143 7.66 12.25 -13.19
C PRO A 143 6.15 12.21 -13.42
N GLU A 144 5.43 13.10 -12.73
CA GLU A 144 4.02 13.40 -13.02
C GLU A 144 3.97 14.59 -14.02
N PRO A 145 3.59 14.37 -15.30
CA PRO A 145 3.49 15.46 -16.25
C PRO A 145 2.33 16.41 -15.89
N PRO A 146 2.39 17.69 -16.31
CA PRO A 146 1.24 18.59 -16.18
C PRO A 146 0.05 18.04 -16.98
N ALA A 147 -1.16 18.21 -16.44
CA ALA A 147 -2.37 17.81 -17.14
C ALA A 147 -2.47 18.55 -18.48
N PRO A 148 -2.56 17.84 -19.62
CA PRO A 148 -2.71 18.50 -20.91
C PRO A 148 -4.11 19.09 -21.06
N ALA A 149 -4.29 19.93 -22.07
CA ALA A 149 -5.62 20.44 -22.41
C ALA A 149 -6.54 19.30 -22.83
N ALA A 150 -7.74 19.25 -22.25
CA ALA A 150 -8.78 18.31 -22.68
C ALA A 150 -9.16 18.57 -24.14
N VAL A 151 -9.12 17.50 -24.94
CA VAL A 151 -9.61 17.51 -26.31
C VAL A 151 -10.77 16.54 -26.39
N ASP A 152 -11.95 17.07 -26.67
CA ASP A 152 -13.15 16.25 -26.90
C ASP A 152 -13.29 15.90 -28.38
N PHE A 153 -13.99 14.79 -28.65
CA PHE A 153 -14.30 14.39 -30.01
C PHE A 153 -15.51 13.45 -30.05
N GLU A 154 -16.20 13.44 -31.19
CA GLU A 154 -17.19 12.42 -31.49
C GLU A 154 -16.51 11.11 -31.92
N PRO A 155 -16.70 9.99 -31.18
CA PRO A 155 -16.09 8.71 -31.50
C PRO A 155 -16.67 8.14 -32.80
N GLN A 156 -15.79 7.61 -33.65
CA GLN A 156 -16.19 7.06 -34.95
C GLN A 156 -16.14 5.54 -34.96
N GLY A 157 -17.08 4.89 -35.66
CA GLY A 157 -17.10 3.43 -35.76
C GLY A 157 -17.45 2.73 -34.44
N GLN A 158 -17.13 1.44 -34.38
CA GLN A 158 -17.30 0.62 -33.17
C GLN A 158 -16.08 0.76 -32.26
N PHE A 159 -16.33 0.72 -30.96
CA PHE A 159 -15.26 0.71 -29.97
C PHE A 159 -14.50 -0.63 -30.03
N ARG A 160 -13.17 -0.55 -29.95
CA ARG A 160 -12.26 -1.69 -29.80
C ARG A 160 -11.59 -1.59 -28.44
N LEU A 161 -11.52 -2.70 -27.71
CA LEU A 161 -10.75 -2.76 -26.48
C LEU A 161 -9.40 -3.43 -26.74
N GLU A 162 -8.34 -2.71 -26.42
CA GLU A 162 -6.98 -3.23 -26.51
C GLU A 162 -6.53 -3.71 -25.12
N LEU A 163 -6.38 -5.04 -25.01
CA LEU A 163 -5.86 -5.70 -23.83
C LEU A 163 -4.33 -5.72 -23.88
N ALA A 164 -3.67 -5.43 -22.76
CA ALA A 164 -2.21 -5.31 -22.70
C ALA A 164 -1.66 -4.34 -23.77
N PRO A 165 -2.11 -3.07 -23.75
CA PRO A 165 -1.71 -2.06 -24.73
C PRO A 165 -0.20 -1.85 -24.72
N ALA A 166 0.36 -1.48 -25.87
CA ALA A 166 1.75 -1.04 -25.96
C ALA A 166 2.03 0.18 -25.07
N SER A 167 3.29 0.37 -24.70
CA SER A 167 3.74 1.41 -23.77
C SER A 167 3.30 2.82 -24.21
N GLU A 168 3.42 3.13 -25.50
CA GLU A 168 3.07 4.43 -26.08
C GLU A 168 1.56 4.70 -25.98
N LEU A 169 0.75 3.70 -26.29
CA LEU A 169 -0.71 3.81 -26.22
C LEU A 169 -1.19 3.97 -24.78
N LEU A 170 -0.57 3.25 -23.85
CA LEU A 170 -0.89 3.33 -22.43
C LEU A 170 -0.55 4.72 -21.86
N GLN A 171 0.59 5.29 -22.26
CA GLN A 171 0.97 6.65 -21.91
C GLN A 171 0.01 7.69 -22.48
N GLU A 172 -0.39 7.56 -23.76
CA GLU A 172 -1.42 8.44 -24.33
C GLU A 172 -2.73 8.34 -23.53
N ALA A 173 -3.15 7.13 -23.17
CA ALA A 173 -4.38 6.93 -22.42
C ALA A 173 -4.34 7.60 -21.03
N CYS A 174 -3.22 7.47 -20.29
CA CYS A 174 -3.05 8.19 -19.03
C CYS A 174 -3.13 9.71 -19.22
N LEU A 175 -2.46 10.27 -20.23
CA LEU A 175 -2.51 11.71 -20.50
C LEU A 175 -3.92 12.21 -20.84
N ARG A 176 -4.69 11.42 -21.60
CA ARG A 176 -6.08 11.71 -21.93
C ARG A 176 -7.00 11.68 -20.71
N VAL A 177 -6.77 10.73 -19.81
CA VAL A 177 -7.48 10.65 -18.52
C VAL A 177 -7.10 11.83 -17.61
N LEU A 178 -5.80 12.17 -17.51
CA LEU A 178 -5.33 13.32 -16.74
C LEU A 178 -5.91 14.65 -17.22
N ALA A 179 -6.19 14.78 -18.52
CA ALA A 179 -6.80 15.97 -19.08
C ALA A 179 -8.25 16.20 -18.61
N ARG A 180 -8.97 15.14 -18.21
CA ARG A 180 -10.41 15.18 -17.94
C ARG A 180 -10.80 14.97 -16.49
N HIS A 181 -9.94 14.33 -15.71
CA HIS A 181 -10.22 13.95 -14.33
C HIS A 181 -9.31 14.75 -13.40
N ALA A 182 -9.85 15.14 -12.23
CA ALA A 182 -9.03 15.81 -11.22
C ALA A 182 -7.90 14.88 -10.78
N ALA A 183 -6.66 15.38 -10.71
CA ALA A 183 -5.50 14.57 -10.36
C ALA A 183 -5.67 13.87 -9.00
N GLY A 184 -6.34 14.51 -8.05
CA GLY A 184 -6.66 13.93 -6.74
C GLY A 184 -7.58 12.70 -6.78
N ASP A 185 -8.21 12.40 -7.92
CA ASP A 185 -9.17 11.29 -8.09
C ASP A 185 -8.55 10.14 -8.87
N LEU A 186 -7.32 10.31 -9.32
CA LEU A 186 -6.56 9.33 -10.09
C LEU A 186 -5.49 8.71 -9.19
N PRO A 187 -5.29 7.38 -9.22
CA PRO A 187 -4.17 6.75 -8.55
C PRO A 187 -2.84 7.24 -9.13
N ARG A 188 -1.76 7.21 -8.33
CA ARG A 188 -0.41 7.64 -8.74
C ARG A 188 0.05 6.98 -10.05
N MET A 189 -0.26 5.70 -10.25
CA MET A 189 0.09 4.99 -11.48
C MET A 189 -0.48 5.64 -12.76
N ILE A 190 -1.63 6.32 -12.67
CA ILE A 190 -2.21 7.06 -13.81
C ILE A 190 -1.62 8.48 -13.89
N ARG A 191 -1.36 9.13 -12.74
CA ARG A 191 -0.70 10.44 -12.70
C ARG A 191 0.73 10.42 -13.21
N ALA A 192 1.41 9.29 -13.06
CA ALA A 192 2.76 9.05 -13.55
C ALA A 192 2.75 7.93 -14.60
N PRO A 193 2.52 8.23 -15.89
CA PRO A 193 2.29 7.20 -16.92
C PRO A 193 3.39 6.15 -17.03
N GLY A 194 4.66 6.54 -16.81
CA GLY A 194 5.79 5.62 -16.79
C GLY A 194 5.68 4.54 -15.71
N MET A 195 5.06 4.86 -14.56
CA MET A 195 4.82 3.91 -13.49
C MET A 195 3.85 2.81 -13.91
N LEU A 196 2.74 3.17 -14.58
CA LEU A 196 1.78 2.17 -15.05
C LEU A 196 2.38 1.28 -16.14
N VAL A 197 3.21 1.83 -17.03
CA VAL A 197 3.95 1.04 -18.03
C VAL A 197 4.84 0.00 -17.35
N ASP A 198 5.63 0.40 -16.37
CA ASP A 198 6.52 -0.52 -15.64
C ASP A 198 5.74 -1.57 -14.84
N LEU A 199 4.64 -1.17 -14.17
CA LEU A 199 3.75 -2.10 -13.46
C LEU A 199 3.14 -3.16 -14.39
N VAL A 200 2.71 -2.77 -15.59
CA VAL A 200 2.17 -3.69 -16.60
C VAL A 200 3.26 -4.60 -17.16
N ALA A 201 4.43 -4.06 -17.48
CA ALA A 201 5.56 -4.84 -17.97
C ALA A 201 6.08 -5.85 -16.92
N GLY A 202 6.07 -5.45 -15.65
CA GLY A 202 6.40 -6.31 -14.51
C GLY A 202 5.31 -7.32 -14.14
N GLY A 203 4.10 -7.16 -14.67
CA GLY A 203 2.96 -8.03 -14.42
C GLY A 203 2.31 -7.87 -13.04
N GLU A 204 2.58 -6.76 -12.35
CA GLU A 204 1.91 -6.38 -11.09
C GLU A 204 0.61 -5.61 -11.34
N ALA A 205 0.47 -5.01 -12.53
CA ALA A 205 -0.76 -4.45 -13.02
C ALA A 205 -1.17 -5.06 -14.37
N LYS A 206 -2.44 -4.90 -14.70
CA LYS A 206 -2.97 -5.06 -16.05
C LYS A 206 -3.72 -3.78 -16.42
N ALA A 207 -3.77 -3.49 -17.71
CA ALA A 207 -4.47 -2.33 -18.23
C ALA A 207 -5.19 -2.67 -19.54
N MET A 208 -6.26 -1.94 -19.80
CA MET A 208 -7.05 -1.99 -21.02
C MET A 208 -7.40 -0.59 -21.46
N VAL A 209 -7.25 -0.34 -22.77
CA VAL A 209 -7.57 0.95 -23.38
C VAL A 209 -8.74 0.76 -24.35
N ALA A 210 -9.74 1.62 -24.23
CA ALA A 210 -10.82 1.70 -25.22
C ALA A 210 -10.41 2.63 -26.35
N LEU A 211 -10.60 2.19 -27.59
CA LEU A 211 -10.30 2.92 -28.82
C LEU A 211 -11.54 3.06 -29.68
N ASP A 212 -11.66 4.14 -30.43
CA ASP A 212 -12.64 4.23 -31.52
C ASP A 212 -12.12 3.59 -32.82
N GLY A 213 -12.94 3.60 -33.88
CA GLY A 213 -12.60 3.08 -35.21
C GLY A 213 -11.51 3.87 -35.95
N ARG A 214 -11.01 4.97 -35.38
CA ARG A 214 -9.80 5.69 -35.85
C ARG A 214 -8.61 5.50 -34.90
N GLU A 215 -8.69 4.54 -34.00
CA GLU A 215 -7.65 4.24 -33.00
C GLU A 215 -7.38 5.38 -32.01
N ARG A 216 -8.36 6.26 -31.79
CA ARG A 216 -8.25 7.34 -30.80
C ARG A 216 -8.66 6.82 -29.42
N VAL A 217 -7.94 7.23 -28.38
CA VAL A 217 -8.22 6.79 -27.01
C VAL A 217 -9.55 7.36 -26.49
N CYS A 218 -10.40 6.44 -26.04
CA CYS A 218 -11.71 6.71 -25.47
C CYS A 218 -11.79 6.49 -23.95
N GLY A 219 -10.93 5.64 -23.38
CA GLY A 219 -10.90 5.40 -21.95
C GLY A 219 -9.85 4.39 -21.52
N LEU A 220 -9.69 4.26 -20.21
CA LEU A 220 -8.70 3.43 -19.54
C LEU A 220 -9.35 2.72 -18.34
N LEU A 221 -9.01 1.46 -18.15
CA LEU A 221 -9.24 0.73 -16.92
C LEU A 221 -7.97 -0.09 -16.62
N CYS A 222 -7.49 0.00 -15.38
CA CYS A 222 -6.36 -0.80 -14.91
C CYS A 222 -6.68 -1.50 -13.61
N TRP A 223 -5.97 -2.58 -13.31
CA TRP A 223 -6.16 -3.34 -12.07
C TRP A 223 -4.89 -4.03 -11.61
N THR A 224 -4.83 -4.29 -10.31
CA THR A 224 -3.71 -4.91 -9.58
C THR A 224 -4.23 -6.07 -8.71
N GLY A 225 -3.35 -6.73 -7.96
CA GLY A 225 -3.74 -7.87 -7.12
C GLY A 225 -3.61 -9.20 -7.84
N ARG A 226 -2.49 -9.42 -8.53
CA ARG A 226 -2.16 -10.72 -9.11
C ARG A 226 -2.17 -11.79 -8.01
N ASN A 227 -2.95 -12.86 -8.21
CA ASN A 227 -3.17 -13.95 -7.24
C ASN A 227 -3.83 -13.51 -5.91
N ALA A 228 -4.33 -12.28 -5.81
CA ALA A 228 -5.13 -11.86 -4.68
C ALA A 228 -6.53 -12.49 -4.78
N LYS A 229 -7.15 -12.73 -3.62
CA LYS A 229 -8.55 -13.18 -3.58
C LYS A 229 -9.52 -12.08 -4.03
N THR A 230 -9.15 -10.82 -3.81
CA THR A 230 -9.88 -9.66 -4.34
C THR A 230 -8.96 -8.83 -5.22
N ILE A 231 -9.39 -8.58 -6.46
CA ILE A 231 -8.67 -7.74 -7.42
C ILE A 231 -9.06 -6.28 -7.22
N THR A 232 -8.07 -5.40 -7.11
CA THR A 232 -8.30 -3.95 -7.02
C THR A 232 -8.22 -3.32 -8.40
N PHE A 233 -9.32 -2.74 -8.88
CA PHE A 233 -9.37 -2.03 -10.15
C PHE A 233 -9.50 -0.51 -9.96
N HIS A 234 -9.07 0.23 -10.96
CA HIS A 234 -9.13 1.68 -11.03
C HIS A 234 -9.78 2.08 -12.36
N GLY A 235 -10.86 2.86 -12.26
CA GLY A 235 -11.70 3.25 -13.38
C GLY A 235 -13.13 2.70 -13.24
N PRO A 236 -13.93 2.72 -14.33
CA PRO A 236 -13.55 3.11 -15.68
C PRO A 236 -13.28 4.62 -15.80
N TYR A 237 -12.15 4.99 -16.39
CA TYR A 237 -11.84 6.39 -16.69
C TYR A 237 -12.12 6.67 -18.16
N VAL A 238 -13.14 7.50 -18.42
CA VAL A 238 -13.51 7.87 -19.79
C VAL A 238 -12.85 9.18 -20.18
N ALA A 239 -12.28 9.22 -21.38
CA ALA A 239 -11.47 10.32 -21.91
C ALA A 239 -12.24 11.29 -22.83
N LEU A 240 -13.55 11.13 -22.99
CA LEU A 240 -14.40 11.96 -23.86
C LEU A 240 -15.84 12.08 -23.32
N SER A 241 -16.58 13.12 -23.74
CA SER A 241 -17.95 13.35 -23.22
C SER A 241 -19.01 12.54 -23.95
N ALA A 242 -18.88 12.39 -25.27
CA ALA A 242 -19.81 11.62 -26.09
C ALA A 242 -19.79 10.13 -25.70
N LYS A 243 -20.90 9.40 -25.76
CA LYS A 243 -20.90 7.94 -25.48
C LYS A 243 -20.17 7.53 -24.18
N ARG A 244 -20.16 8.40 -23.16
CA ARG A 244 -19.38 8.21 -21.92
C ARG A 244 -19.77 6.91 -21.22
N GLU A 245 -21.06 6.71 -21.02
CA GLU A 245 -21.63 5.52 -20.39
C GLU A 245 -21.38 4.26 -21.21
N GLU A 246 -21.48 4.34 -22.54
CA GLU A 246 -21.21 3.20 -23.43
C GLU A 246 -19.74 2.74 -23.32
N THR A 247 -18.81 3.70 -23.31
CA THR A 247 -17.37 3.41 -23.15
C THR A 247 -17.08 2.78 -21.80
N ALA A 248 -17.64 3.33 -20.73
CA ALA A 248 -17.49 2.82 -19.37
C ALA A 248 -18.02 1.38 -19.24
N ARG A 249 -19.22 1.12 -19.77
CA ARG A 249 -19.84 -0.20 -19.75
C ARG A 249 -18.98 -1.22 -20.49
N GLN A 250 -18.46 -0.89 -21.68
CA GLN A 250 -17.60 -1.81 -22.41
C GLN A 250 -16.30 -2.15 -21.66
N LEU A 251 -15.65 -1.15 -21.05
CA LEU A 251 -14.47 -1.38 -20.22
C LEU A 251 -14.78 -2.32 -19.04
N LEU A 252 -15.91 -2.12 -18.37
CA LEU A 252 -16.31 -2.96 -17.24
C LEU A 252 -16.69 -4.38 -17.67
N ASP A 253 -17.48 -4.54 -18.73
CA ASP A 253 -17.93 -5.83 -19.23
C ASP A 253 -16.73 -6.75 -19.55
N VAL A 254 -15.75 -6.22 -20.28
CA VAL A 254 -14.56 -7.01 -20.67
C VAL A 254 -13.60 -7.21 -19.50
N PHE A 255 -13.49 -6.23 -18.59
CA PHE A 255 -12.74 -6.42 -17.35
C PHE A 255 -13.29 -7.60 -16.54
N LEU A 256 -14.60 -7.61 -16.27
CA LEU A 256 -15.27 -8.67 -15.49
C LEU A 256 -15.13 -10.05 -16.15
N GLN A 257 -15.30 -10.12 -17.47
CA GLN A 257 -15.06 -11.36 -18.23
C GLN A 257 -13.60 -11.84 -18.11
N GLY A 258 -12.65 -10.91 -18.06
CA GLY A 258 -11.23 -11.22 -17.93
C GLY A 258 -10.84 -11.73 -16.54
N VAL A 259 -11.39 -11.15 -15.48
CA VAL A 259 -11.08 -11.54 -14.09
C VAL A 259 -11.86 -12.76 -13.60
N ALA A 260 -13.01 -13.08 -14.19
CA ALA A 260 -13.78 -14.27 -13.83
C ALA A 260 -12.98 -15.59 -13.94
N LYS A 261 -11.89 -15.60 -14.71
CA LYS A 261 -10.99 -16.76 -14.90
C LYS A 261 -9.68 -16.67 -14.10
N SER A 262 -9.50 -15.65 -13.26
CA SER A 262 -8.25 -15.46 -12.52
C SER A 262 -8.17 -16.25 -11.21
N GLY A 263 -9.27 -16.87 -10.78
CA GLY A 263 -9.38 -17.51 -9.47
C GLY A 263 -9.61 -16.53 -8.30
N ALA A 264 -9.86 -15.24 -8.60
CA ALA A 264 -10.27 -14.28 -7.59
C ALA A 264 -11.76 -14.49 -7.22
N SER A 265 -12.10 -14.23 -5.96
CA SER A 265 -13.46 -14.28 -5.43
C SER A 265 -14.21 -12.97 -5.63
N GLY A 266 -13.50 -11.84 -5.67
CA GLY A 266 -14.11 -10.52 -5.82
C GLY A 266 -13.27 -9.51 -6.57
N VAL A 267 -13.89 -8.39 -6.89
CA VAL A 267 -13.25 -7.17 -7.38
C VAL A 267 -13.66 -5.99 -6.51
N MET A 268 -12.77 -5.01 -6.36
CA MET A 268 -13.10 -3.76 -5.67
C MET A 268 -12.45 -2.55 -6.33
N THR A 269 -13.05 -1.38 -6.16
CA THR A 269 -12.42 -0.08 -6.46
C THR A 269 -12.39 0.79 -5.21
N PRO A 270 -11.24 1.39 -4.84
CA PRO A 270 -11.15 2.27 -3.67
C PRO A 270 -11.88 3.60 -3.91
N LEU A 271 -12.12 3.93 -5.18
CA LEU A 271 -12.79 5.15 -5.62
C LEU A 271 -13.90 4.77 -6.61
N ALA A 272 -15.12 4.62 -6.10
CA ALA A 272 -16.29 4.37 -6.93
C ALA A 272 -16.57 5.57 -7.84
N SER A 273 -16.76 5.29 -9.13
CA SER A 273 -17.22 6.27 -10.12
C SER A 273 -18.74 6.20 -10.24
N ASP A 274 -19.35 7.33 -10.59
CA ASP A 274 -20.74 7.44 -11.06
C ASP A 274 -21.05 6.59 -12.30
N LEU A 275 -20.01 6.04 -12.95
CA LEU A 275 -20.11 5.16 -14.11
C LEU A 275 -20.20 3.67 -13.75
N LEU A 276 -20.17 3.31 -12.46
CA LEU A 276 -20.45 1.94 -12.05
C LEU A 276 -21.95 1.62 -12.23
N PRO A 277 -22.31 0.47 -12.82
CA PRO A 277 -23.69 0.03 -12.94
C PRO A 277 -24.39 -0.05 -11.57
N SER A 278 -25.56 0.56 -11.48
CA SER A 278 -26.37 0.55 -10.26
C SER A 278 -26.81 -0.87 -9.90
N GLY A 279 -26.64 -1.26 -8.63
CA GLY A 279 -27.07 -2.56 -8.11
C GLY A 279 -26.15 -3.75 -8.44
N GLU A 280 -25.05 -3.55 -9.17
CA GLU A 280 -24.07 -4.62 -9.44
C GLU A 280 -22.88 -4.63 -8.47
N TYR A 281 -22.71 -3.56 -7.70
CA TYR A 281 -21.62 -3.39 -6.74
C TYR A 281 -22.19 -2.99 -5.39
N GLU A 282 -21.66 -3.62 -4.36
CA GLU A 282 -21.91 -3.30 -2.96
C GLU A 282 -20.97 -2.19 -2.49
N GLY A 283 -21.48 -1.23 -1.73
CA GLY A 283 -20.62 -0.26 -1.05
C GLY A 283 -19.80 -0.96 0.03
N LEU A 284 -18.53 -0.60 0.20
CA LEU A 284 -17.69 -1.10 1.31
C LEU A 284 -17.61 -0.14 2.51
N GLY A 285 -18.37 0.95 2.47
CA GLY A 285 -18.28 2.06 3.40
C GLY A 285 -17.76 3.33 2.71
N SER A 286 -17.36 4.31 3.50
CA SER A 286 -16.85 5.57 2.96
C SER A 286 -15.79 6.23 3.81
N LEU A 287 -14.80 6.80 3.13
CA LEU A 287 -13.77 7.64 3.72
C LEU A 287 -14.10 9.09 3.45
N ASP A 288 -13.94 9.92 4.46
CA ASP A 288 -13.99 11.35 4.27
C ASP A 288 -12.61 11.85 3.79
N ARG A 289 -12.58 12.86 2.92
CA ARG A 289 -11.34 13.48 2.49
C ARG A 289 -11.45 14.99 2.65
N LEU A 290 -10.52 15.60 3.35
CA LEU A 290 -10.30 17.03 3.27
C LEU A 290 -9.38 17.34 2.11
N SER A 291 -9.87 18.21 1.25
CA SER A 291 -9.10 18.88 0.22
C SER A 291 -8.23 20.00 0.82
N PRO A 292 -7.19 20.47 0.10
CA PRO A 292 -6.33 21.56 0.56
C PRO A 292 -7.07 22.89 0.86
N ASP A 293 -8.24 23.09 0.24
CA ASP A 293 -9.13 24.24 0.46
C ASP A 293 -10.05 24.07 1.70
N GLY A 294 -9.93 22.96 2.42
CA GLY A 294 -10.76 22.61 3.57
C GLY A 294 -12.11 21.97 3.21
N ALA A 295 -12.42 21.79 1.92
CA ALA A 295 -13.65 21.13 1.50
C ALA A 295 -13.61 19.64 1.88
N LYS A 296 -14.70 19.15 2.47
CA LYS A 296 -14.88 17.74 2.81
C LYS A 296 -15.59 17.02 1.68
N GLN A 297 -15.00 15.92 1.22
CA GLN A 297 -15.53 15.07 0.16
C GLN A 297 -15.63 13.62 0.63
N VAL A 298 -16.79 13.01 0.45
CA VAL A 298 -17.00 11.59 0.77
C VAL A 298 -16.52 10.73 -0.41
N ARG A 299 -15.70 9.73 -0.12
CA ARG A 299 -15.19 8.75 -1.08
C ARG A 299 -15.74 7.39 -0.75
N HIS A 300 -16.44 6.80 -1.70
CA HIS A 300 -17.03 5.48 -1.58
C HIS A 300 -16.12 4.46 -2.24
N ALA A 301 -15.92 3.33 -1.58
CA ALA A 301 -15.38 2.14 -2.22
C ALA A 301 -16.53 1.20 -2.60
N ALA A 302 -16.33 0.46 -3.67
CA ALA A 302 -17.32 -0.49 -4.18
C ALA A 302 -16.69 -1.86 -4.39
N PHE A 303 -17.47 -2.91 -4.20
CA PHE A 303 -17.07 -4.30 -4.25
C PHE A 303 -18.09 -5.15 -4.98
N ARG A 304 -17.63 -6.21 -5.63
CA ARG A 304 -18.48 -7.20 -6.26
C ARG A 304 -17.86 -8.58 -6.12
N LEU A 305 -18.65 -9.54 -5.63
CA LEU A 305 -18.31 -10.95 -5.74
C LEU A 305 -18.42 -11.41 -7.20
N ILE A 306 -17.38 -12.10 -7.66
CA ILE A 306 -17.32 -12.71 -9.01
C ILE A 306 -17.24 -14.24 -8.94
N ALA A 307 -17.05 -14.79 -7.74
CA ALA A 307 -17.20 -16.20 -7.43
C ALA A 307 -17.81 -16.35 -6.02
N GLU A 308 -18.22 -17.57 -5.68
CA GLU A 308 -18.77 -17.91 -4.37
C GLU A 308 -17.74 -17.62 -3.25
N ASP A 309 -18.21 -17.01 -2.16
CA ASP A 309 -17.42 -16.81 -0.96
C ASP A 309 -17.58 -18.02 -0.03
N MET A 310 -16.47 -18.71 0.25
CA MET A 310 -16.45 -19.93 1.08
C MET A 310 -16.39 -19.62 2.59
N GLY A 311 -16.54 -18.35 2.96
CA GLY A 311 -16.34 -17.84 4.30
C GLY A 311 -14.87 -17.65 4.67
N ALA A 312 -14.65 -16.93 5.77
CA ALA A 312 -13.32 -16.73 6.34
C ALA A 312 -13.39 -16.56 7.87
N THR A 313 -12.27 -16.81 8.54
CA THR A 313 -12.09 -16.46 9.94
C THR A 313 -11.45 -15.08 10.04
N VAL A 314 -11.97 -14.27 10.96
CA VAL A 314 -11.44 -12.94 11.27
C VAL A 314 -11.30 -12.79 12.77
N TRP A 315 -10.21 -12.17 13.21
CA TRP A 315 -10.05 -11.73 14.59
C TRP A 315 -10.71 -10.37 14.78
N ALA A 316 -11.41 -10.20 15.90
CA ALA A 316 -12.12 -8.98 16.23
C ALA A 316 -11.83 -8.59 17.68
N HIS A 317 -11.46 -7.33 17.88
CA HIS A 317 -11.45 -6.73 19.22
C HIS A 317 -12.87 -6.20 19.54
N PRO A 318 -13.32 -6.24 20.81
CA PRO A 318 -14.66 -5.78 21.19
C PRO A 318 -15.04 -4.37 20.67
N ALA A 319 -14.06 -3.46 20.58
CA ALA A 319 -14.27 -2.09 20.07
C ALA A 319 -14.78 -2.00 18.62
N ILE A 320 -14.63 -3.06 17.81
CA ILE A 320 -15.07 -3.08 16.41
C ILE A 320 -15.97 -4.26 16.07
N GLN A 321 -16.30 -5.12 17.03
CA GLN A 321 -17.09 -6.32 16.76
C GLN A 321 -18.46 -5.98 16.15
N GLU A 322 -19.19 -5.04 16.74
CA GLU A 322 -20.50 -4.60 16.23
C GLU A 322 -20.41 -4.01 14.81
N PHE A 323 -19.34 -3.25 14.52
CA PHE A 323 -19.09 -2.74 13.19
C PHE A 323 -18.92 -3.88 12.19
N LEU A 324 -18.10 -4.88 12.52
CA LEU A 324 -17.84 -6.02 11.65
C LEU A 324 -19.09 -6.88 11.43
N GLU A 325 -19.82 -7.20 12.50
CA GLU A 325 -21.08 -7.98 12.41
C GLU A 325 -22.08 -7.30 11.46
N ARG A 326 -22.29 -5.99 11.61
CA ARG A 326 -23.17 -5.21 10.75
C ARG A 326 -22.71 -5.20 9.29
N GLU A 327 -21.42 -4.96 9.03
CA GLU A 327 -20.91 -4.91 7.66
C GLU A 327 -20.95 -6.28 6.98
N TYR A 328 -20.66 -7.37 7.70
CA TYR A 328 -20.75 -8.72 7.16
C TYR A 328 -22.19 -9.16 6.91
N GLU A 329 -23.13 -8.84 7.81
CA GLU A 329 -24.55 -9.06 7.57
C GLU A 329 -25.04 -8.28 6.34
N ARG A 330 -24.66 -7.01 6.21
CA ARG A 330 -25.04 -6.18 5.06
C ARG A 330 -24.48 -6.69 3.73
N LEU A 331 -23.25 -7.21 3.74
CA LEU A 331 -22.58 -7.73 2.56
C LEU A 331 -22.91 -9.21 2.27
N ASP A 332 -23.73 -9.86 3.10
CA ASP A 332 -24.04 -11.29 3.06
C ASP A 332 -22.77 -12.17 3.10
N LEU A 333 -21.78 -11.77 3.91
CA LEU A 333 -20.51 -12.46 4.07
C LEU A 333 -20.51 -13.32 5.32
N VAL A 334 -20.34 -14.63 5.15
CA VAL A 334 -20.21 -15.56 6.27
C VAL A 334 -18.80 -15.47 6.85
N ARG A 335 -18.66 -14.96 8.08
CA ARG A 335 -17.37 -14.85 8.78
C ARG A 335 -17.43 -15.48 10.17
N ASP A 336 -16.40 -16.26 10.52
CA ASP A 336 -16.17 -16.76 11.88
C ASP A 336 -15.39 -15.69 12.66
N LEU A 337 -16.11 -14.89 13.46
CA LEU A 337 -15.51 -13.83 14.27
C LEU A 337 -14.95 -14.40 15.57
N ARG A 338 -13.64 -14.24 15.75
CA ARG A 338 -12.93 -14.66 16.96
C ARG A 338 -12.53 -13.47 17.79
N SER A 339 -12.95 -13.45 19.05
CA SER A 339 -12.61 -12.37 19.96
C SER A 339 -11.12 -12.41 20.32
N VAL A 340 -10.47 -11.26 20.25
CA VAL A 340 -9.11 -11.08 20.78
C VAL A 340 -9.20 -10.69 22.24
N VAL A 341 -8.48 -11.42 23.08
CA VAL A 341 -8.37 -11.17 24.53
C VAL A 341 -6.91 -11.18 24.91
N SER A 342 -6.47 -10.16 25.66
CA SER A 342 -5.15 -10.19 26.29
C SER A 342 -5.17 -11.16 27.45
N LEU A 343 -4.26 -12.14 27.43
CA LEU A 343 -4.12 -13.18 28.45
C LEU A 343 -2.83 -13.02 29.26
N GLY A 344 -2.25 -11.81 29.26
CA GLY A 344 -0.99 -11.50 29.94
C GLY A 344 0.25 -11.92 29.15
N GLU A 345 0.13 -12.13 27.85
CA GLU A 345 1.27 -12.39 26.96
C GLU A 345 2.29 -11.24 26.98
N SER A 346 3.57 -11.60 26.88
CA SER A 346 4.65 -10.61 26.78
C SER A 346 4.60 -9.88 25.45
N ARG A 347 4.83 -8.56 25.48
CA ARG A 347 4.89 -7.70 24.30
C ARG A 347 6.20 -6.89 24.30
N PRO A 348 6.74 -6.56 23.12
CA PRO A 348 7.80 -5.55 22.99
C PRO A 348 7.41 -4.24 23.68
N GLU A 349 8.40 -3.44 24.08
CA GLU A 349 8.12 -2.11 24.63
C GLU A 349 7.52 -1.18 23.59
N SER A 350 8.16 -1.11 22.43
CA SER A 350 7.84 -0.17 21.36
C SER A 350 7.03 -0.80 20.24
N SER A 351 5.95 -0.13 19.85
CA SER A 351 5.17 -0.43 18.67
C SER A 351 5.84 0.18 17.45
N VAL A 352 5.64 -0.42 16.29
CA VAL A 352 6.21 0.07 15.04
C VAL A 352 5.14 0.16 13.98
N PHE A 353 5.04 1.33 13.36
CA PHE A 353 4.12 1.60 12.27
C PHE A 353 4.89 2.03 11.02
N SER A 354 4.54 1.44 9.88
CA SER A 354 4.92 2.00 8.59
C SER A 354 3.95 3.11 8.20
N ALA A 355 4.42 4.14 7.50
CA ALA A 355 3.61 5.24 7.00
C ALA A 355 3.78 5.39 5.49
N SER A 356 2.70 5.25 4.73
CA SER A 356 2.64 5.59 3.31
C SER A 356 2.02 6.98 3.15
N LEU A 357 2.75 7.89 2.52
CA LEU A 357 2.37 9.30 2.43
C LEU A 357 2.08 9.69 0.98
N GLU A 358 0.89 10.24 0.72
CA GLU A 358 0.52 10.82 -0.56
C GLU A 358 0.28 12.32 -0.40
N ALA A 359 1.29 13.12 -0.74
CA ALA A 359 1.27 14.58 -0.52
C ALA A 359 0.16 15.28 -1.31
N GLY A 360 -0.04 14.92 -2.59
CA GLY A 360 -1.09 15.50 -3.43
C GLY A 360 -2.50 15.44 -2.82
N PRO A 361 -2.99 14.26 -2.42
CA PRO A 361 -4.27 14.15 -1.72
C PRO A 361 -4.22 14.41 -0.21
N GLY A 362 -3.04 14.66 0.38
CA GLY A 362 -2.87 14.88 1.82
C GLY A 362 -3.23 13.65 2.66
N VAL A 363 -2.97 12.45 2.14
CA VAL A 363 -3.32 11.17 2.77
C VAL A 363 -2.10 10.52 3.42
N ALA A 364 -2.26 10.07 4.66
CA ALA A 364 -1.28 9.23 5.34
C ALA A 364 -1.95 7.92 5.75
N LEU A 365 -1.41 6.79 5.29
CA LEU A 365 -1.88 5.47 5.62
C LEU A 365 -0.87 4.76 6.52
N LEU A 366 -1.28 4.47 7.74
CA LEU A 366 -0.48 3.75 8.73
C LEU A 366 -0.80 2.25 8.69
N ARG A 367 0.23 1.42 8.80
CA ARG A 367 0.10 -0.04 8.96
C ARG A 367 0.99 -0.56 10.07
N PRO A 368 0.51 -1.51 10.88
CA PRO A 368 1.30 -2.04 11.98
C PRO A 368 2.34 -3.04 11.49
N LEU A 369 3.57 -2.84 11.95
CA LEU A 369 4.69 -3.77 11.78
C LEU A 369 4.93 -4.57 13.07
N MET A 370 4.68 -3.96 14.24
CA MET A 370 4.87 -4.59 15.55
C MET A 370 3.94 -3.99 16.61
N GLU A 371 3.35 -4.84 17.45
CA GLU A 371 2.55 -4.43 18.62
C GLU A 371 3.41 -4.28 19.86
N GLY A 372 3.65 -3.03 20.27
CA GLY A 372 4.33 -2.71 21.53
C GLY A 372 3.37 -2.28 22.63
N ARG A 373 3.88 -2.25 23.86
CA ARG A 373 3.14 -1.76 25.03
C ARG A 373 2.76 -0.29 24.92
N ASP A 374 3.54 0.50 24.19
CA ASP A 374 3.30 1.93 23.97
C ASP A 374 2.32 2.25 22.82
N ALA A 375 1.67 1.24 22.20
CA ALA A 375 0.91 1.40 20.95
C ALA A 375 -0.06 2.59 20.97
N SER A 376 -0.84 2.77 22.04
CA SER A 376 -1.77 3.90 22.17
C SER A 376 -1.05 5.25 22.17
N ALA A 377 0.00 5.41 22.97
CA ALA A 377 0.80 6.64 23.01
C ALA A 377 1.49 6.91 21.66
N ASN A 378 2.00 5.86 21.01
CA ASN A 378 2.67 6.00 19.73
C ASN A 378 1.69 6.36 18.59
N ILE A 379 0.46 5.83 18.59
CA ILE A 379 -0.60 6.26 17.65
C ILE A 379 -0.87 7.76 17.81
N GLY A 380 -1.05 8.25 19.04
CA GLY A 380 -1.25 9.68 19.30
C GLY A 380 -0.11 10.54 18.76
N ARG A 381 1.16 10.12 18.99
CA ARG A 381 2.34 10.81 18.43
C ARG A 381 2.31 10.85 16.90
N HIS A 382 1.91 9.75 16.24
CA HIS A 382 1.83 9.70 14.77
C HIS A 382 0.77 10.66 14.24
N VAL A 383 -0.41 10.70 14.88
CA VAL A 383 -1.47 11.64 14.51
C VAL A 383 -0.95 13.08 14.59
N SER A 384 -0.34 13.48 15.70
CA SER A 384 0.21 14.83 15.87
C SER A 384 1.28 15.14 14.82
N ALA A 385 2.23 14.23 14.59
CA ALA A 385 3.32 14.43 13.63
C ALA A 385 2.79 14.57 12.19
N LEU A 386 1.83 13.73 11.79
CA LEU A 386 1.24 13.77 10.44
C LEU A 386 0.43 15.05 10.20
N ARG A 387 -0.30 15.53 11.21
CA ARG A 387 -1.02 16.81 11.13
C ARG A 387 -0.05 17.97 10.91
N VAL A 388 1.04 18.02 11.68
CA VAL A 388 2.09 19.04 11.53
C VAL A 388 2.75 18.97 10.15
N LYS A 389 2.93 17.76 9.60
CA LYS A 389 3.47 17.53 8.25
C LYS A 389 2.47 17.80 7.12
N GLY A 390 1.25 18.25 7.41
CA GLY A 390 0.26 18.63 6.40
C GLY A 390 -0.54 17.46 5.81
N PHE A 391 -0.68 16.35 6.54
CA PHE A 391 -1.51 15.21 6.13
C PHE A 391 -2.82 15.17 6.92
N PRO A 392 -3.88 15.84 6.45
CA PRO A 392 -5.15 15.89 7.19
C PRO A 392 -5.96 14.59 7.11
N ASN A 393 -5.68 13.71 6.14
CA ASN A 393 -6.43 12.48 5.93
C ASN A 393 -5.63 11.29 6.46
N ILE A 394 -5.76 11.00 7.75
CA ILE A 394 -5.00 9.95 8.42
C ILE A 394 -5.84 8.68 8.51
N LEU A 395 -5.32 7.62 7.90
CA LEU A 395 -5.93 6.29 7.81
C LEU A 395 -5.06 5.27 8.53
N PHE A 396 -5.70 4.20 9.02
CA PHE A 396 -5.00 3.06 9.61
C PHE A 396 -5.60 1.77 9.07
N GLU A 397 -4.78 0.82 8.62
CA GLU A 397 -5.22 -0.46 8.06
C GLU A 397 -4.79 -1.62 8.97
N LEU A 398 -5.72 -2.51 9.30
CA LEU A 398 -5.46 -3.76 10.02
C LEU A 398 -5.87 -4.96 9.17
N ASP A 399 -5.04 -6.00 9.16
CA ASP A 399 -5.37 -7.32 8.63
C ASP A 399 -5.95 -8.21 9.74
N LEU A 400 -7.23 -8.56 9.59
CA LEU A 400 -7.97 -9.33 10.58
C LEU A 400 -7.60 -10.82 10.57
N ALA A 401 -6.68 -11.27 9.71
CA ALA A 401 -6.04 -12.57 9.86
C ALA A 401 -5.20 -12.70 11.14
N HIS A 402 -4.80 -11.56 11.73
CA HIS A 402 -3.87 -11.51 12.85
C HIS A 402 -4.53 -10.96 14.11
N GLY A 403 -4.63 -11.80 15.15
CA GLY A 403 -5.19 -11.38 16.45
C GLY A 403 -4.47 -10.19 17.07
N TRP A 404 -3.15 -10.12 16.96
CA TRP A 404 -2.35 -8.99 17.46
C TRP A 404 -2.64 -7.68 16.72
N GLN A 405 -2.93 -7.72 15.41
CA GLN A 405 -3.35 -6.52 14.69
C GLN A 405 -4.77 -6.12 15.10
N ALA A 406 -5.71 -7.07 15.14
CA ALA A 406 -7.07 -6.81 15.60
C ALA A 406 -7.11 -6.21 17.02
N ALA A 407 -6.20 -6.62 17.92
CA ALA A 407 -6.04 -6.04 19.26
C ALA A 407 -5.81 -4.52 19.25
N MET A 408 -5.14 -3.99 18.21
CA MET A 408 -4.85 -2.56 18.08
C MET A 408 -6.10 -1.71 17.86
N ALA A 409 -7.24 -2.30 17.54
CA ALA A 409 -8.49 -1.55 17.40
C ALA A 409 -8.91 -0.82 18.70
N GLY A 410 -8.55 -1.34 19.88
CA GLY A 410 -8.73 -0.64 21.15
C GLY A 410 -7.92 0.66 21.21
N PRO A 411 -6.58 0.59 21.17
CA PRO A 411 -5.71 1.77 21.08
C PRO A 411 -6.07 2.77 19.96
N LEU A 412 -6.54 2.29 18.80
CA LEU A 412 -7.02 3.15 17.72
C LEU A 412 -8.28 3.94 18.14
N ALA A 413 -9.27 3.28 18.72
CA ALA A 413 -10.49 3.93 19.21
C ALA A 413 -10.18 4.98 20.29
N ASP A 414 -9.26 4.67 21.22
CA ASP A 414 -8.82 5.60 22.26
C ASP A 414 -8.15 6.87 21.69
N ASN A 415 -7.59 6.77 20.48
CA ASN A 415 -6.95 7.87 19.76
C ASN A 415 -7.83 8.46 18.64
N GLY A 416 -9.15 8.33 18.73
CA GLY A 416 -10.08 9.01 17.83
C GLY A 416 -10.18 8.43 16.42
N PHE A 417 -9.70 7.20 16.21
CA PHE A 417 -9.96 6.47 14.97
C PHE A 417 -11.30 5.75 15.03
N ARG A 418 -12.04 5.76 13.91
CA ARG A 418 -13.24 4.94 13.74
C ARG A 418 -13.08 3.99 12.55
N PRO A 419 -13.59 2.75 12.65
CA PRO A 419 -13.66 1.89 11.48
C PRO A 419 -14.64 2.49 10.46
N ARG A 420 -14.23 2.54 9.20
CA ARG A 420 -14.99 3.19 8.10
C ARG A 420 -15.28 2.28 6.93
N MET A 421 -14.47 1.24 6.75
CA MET A 421 -14.53 0.36 5.61
C MET A 421 -14.02 -1.02 5.97
N VAL A 422 -14.66 -2.05 5.44
CA VAL A 422 -14.13 -3.42 5.41
C VAL A 422 -13.75 -3.72 3.97
N HIS A 423 -12.57 -4.28 3.75
CA HIS A 423 -12.16 -4.83 2.46
C HIS A 423 -12.19 -6.35 2.56
N PRO A 424 -13.23 -7.01 2.01
CA PRO A 424 -13.32 -8.46 1.99
C PRO A 424 -12.15 -9.06 1.22
N LEU A 425 -11.48 -10.03 1.84
CA LEU A 425 -10.38 -10.82 1.27
C LEU A 425 -9.25 -9.95 0.68
N GLY A 426 -9.03 -8.75 1.25
CA GLY A 426 -8.03 -7.79 0.80
C GLY A 426 -6.62 -8.03 1.35
N GLY A 427 -6.50 -8.75 2.47
CA GLY A 427 -5.24 -9.14 3.09
C GLY A 427 -5.05 -10.65 3.08
N ARG A 428 -4.45 -11.19 4.14
CA ARG A 428 -4.49 -12.65 4.41
C ARG A 428 -5.91 -13.11 4.76
N SER A 429 -6.71 -12.22 5.32
CA SER A 429 -8.17 -12.33 5.48
C SER A 429 -8.81 -11.01 5.03
N ASP A 430 -9.83 -10.54 5.73
CA ASP A 430 -10.42 -9.22 5.52
C ASP A 430 -9.55 -8.12 6.14
N LEU A 431 -9.49 -6.96 5.48
CA LEU A 431 -8.88 -5.76 6.06
C LEU A 431 -9.97 -4.84 6.62
N VAL A 432 -9.64 -4.09 7.67
CA VAL A 432 -10.46 -2.97 8.13
C VAL A 432 -9.66 -1.69 8.02
N ILE A 433 -10.29 -0.65 7.45
CA ILE A 433 -9.71 0.68 7.34
C ILE A 433 -10.37 1.59 8.37
N PHE A 434 -9.54 2.17 9.22
CA PHE A 434 -9.91 3.21 10.15
C PHE A 434 -9.57 4.57 9.60
N GLN A 435 -10.33 5.56 10.04
CA GLN A 435 -10.05 6.97 9.79
C GLN A 435 -10.03 7.73 11.11
N HIS A 436 -9.00 8.57 11.29
CA HIS A 436 -8.95 9.50 12.40
C HIS A 436 -9.96 10.62 12.17
N GLU A 437 -10.80 10.90 13.17
CA GLU A 437 -11.76 12.00 13.09
C GLU A 437 -11.06 13.33 12.84
N PHE A 438 -11.69 14.20 12.06
CA PHE A 438 -11.16 15.55 11.91
C PHE A 438 -11.37 16.32 13.21
N PRO A 439 -10.41 17.13 13.66
CA PRO A 439 -10.70 18.07 14.73
C PRO A 439 -11.89 18.93 14.28
N VAL A 440 -12.97 18.87 15.05
CA VAL A 440 -14.11 19.78 14.87
C VAL A 440 -13.54 21.17 15.14
N ALA A 441 -13.60 22.06 14.14
CA ALA A 441 -13.24 23.45 14.37
C ALA A 441 -14.08 23.99 15.54
N PRO A 442 -13.48 24.66 16.53
CA PRO A 442 -14.19 25.18 17.70
C PRO A 442 -15.29 26.18 17.34
#